data_AF-A0A2G4IBL3-F1
#
_entry.id   AF-A0A2G4IBL3-F1
#
_cell.length_a   1.000
_cell.length_b   1.000
_cell.length_c   1.000
_cell.angle_alpha   90.00
_cell.angle_beta   90.00
_cell.angle_gamma   90.00
#
_symmetry.space_group_name_H-M   'P 1'
#
loop_
_entity.id
_entity.type
_entity.pdbx_description
1 polymer ?
#
loop_
_entity_poly.entity_id
_entity_poly.type
_entity_poly.pdbx_seq_one_letter_code
_entity_poly.pdbx_strand_id
1 'polypeptide(L)'
;MPETPAAIRNTLAAVRDHTRVYKDFTYVYPVISRRSGGLSIGVNLNPDKACNFDCVYCEVDRKTPGKTSVVDLAQLRDELTAMIQFARSGGLAREPKFNELPPALTQTVKDIAFSGDGEPTMLHNFDEAVQTVADVKRAEGLAATKLVLITDAAGLDTASVKRGLALMDANQGEVWAKLDAGTESYYHTVNRTSVR
;
A
#
# COMPACT_ATOMS: atom_id res chain seq x y z
N MET A 1 -9.01 1.11 -31.55
CA MET A 1 -9.79 2.02 -30.68
C MET A 1 -9.21 1.86 -29.28
N PRO A 2 -8.85 2.94 -28.55
CA PRO A 2 -8.50 2.75 -27.15
C PRO A 2 -9.75 2.27 -26.42
N GLU A 3 -9.67 1.10 -25.78
CA GLU A 3 -10.75 0.59 -24.94
C GLU A 3 -11.05 1.63 -23.85
N THR A 4 -12.32 2.02 -23.73
CA THR A 4 -12.77 2.85 -22.61
C THR A 4 -12.37 2.16 -21.31
N PRO A 5 -11.60 2.79 -20.41
CA PRO A 5 -11.20 2.17 -19.15
C PRO A 5 -12.44 1.68 -18.40
N ALA A 6 -12.44 0.41 -17.99
CA ALA A 6 -13.54 -0.14 -17.23
C ALA A 6 -13.80 0.71 -15.97
N ALA A 7 -14.99 1.28 -15.85
CA ALA A 7 -15.32 2.19 -14.75
C ALA A 7 -15.35 1.44 -13.41
N ILE A 8 -14.45 1.81 -12.49
CA ILE A 8 -14.39 1.23 -11.14
C ILE A 8 -15.43 1.93 -10.24
N ARG A 9 -16.59 1.27 -10.07
CA ARG A 9 -17.74 1.81 -9.30
C ARG A 9 -17.63 1.47 -7.81
N ASN A 10 -18.12 2.35 -6.95
CA ASN A 10 -18.17 2.14 -5.48
C ASN A 10 -19.08 0.97 -5.05
N THR A 11 -19.92 0.47 -5.96
CA THR A 11 -20.83 -0.66 -5.71
C THR A 11 -20.16 -2.02 -5.89
N LEU A 12 -18.98 -2.08 -6.49
CA LEU A 12 -18.25 -3.34 -6.71
C LEU A 12 -17.82 -3.93 -5.37
N ALA A 13 -17.98 -5.24 -5.19
CA ALA A 13 -17.59 -5.95 -3.96
C ALA A 13 -16.11 -5.72 -3.63
N ALA A 14 -15.23 -5.84 -4.63
CA ALA A 14 -13.81 -5.57 -4.52
C ALA A 14 -13.43 -4.14 -4.10
N VAL A 15 -14.35 -3.17 -4.26
CA VAL A 15 -14.15 -1.77 -3.86
C VAL A 15 -14.71 -1.50 -2.47
N ARG A 16 -15.75 -2.22 -2.05
CA ARG A 16 -16.35 -2.07 -0.71
C ARG A 16 -15.54 -2.77 0.38
N ASP A 17 -14.84 -3.83 0.01
CA ASP A 17 -14.01 -4.58 0.94
C ASP A 17 -12.57 -4.05 0.95
N HIS A 18 -12.27 -3.25 1.98
CA HIS A 18 -10.97 -2.63 2.24
C HIS A 18 -10.04 -3.47 3.13
N THR A 19 -10.34 -4.76 3.33
CA THR A 19 -9.46 -5.65 4.12
C THR A 19 -8.05 -5.67 3.54
N ARG A 20 -7.07 -5.46 4.42
CA ARG A 20 -5.62 -5.50 4.11
C ARG A 20 -5.01 -6.87 4.41
N VAL A 21 -5.87 -7.88 4.51
CA VAL A 21 -5.50 -9.27 4.77
C VAL A 21 -5.87 -10.07 3.52
N TYR A 22 -4.92 -10.85 3.02
CA TYR A 22 -5.16 -11.72 1.89
C TYR A 22 -4.56 -13.10 2.15
N LYS A 23 -5.43 -14.10 2.31
CA LYS A 23 -5.03 -15.47 2.66
C LYS A 23 -4.09 -15.46 3.87
N ASP A 24 -2.95 -16.12 3.74
CA ASP A 24 -1.92 -16.24 4.79
C ASP A 24 -0.81 -15.19 4.68
N PHE A 25 -0.94 -14.20 3.78
CA PHE A 25 0.09 -13.18 3.59
C PHE A 25 0.11 -12.21 4.77
N THR A 26 1.32 -11.77 5.12
CA THR A 26 1.57 -10.87 6.24
C THR A 26 1.69 -9.42 5.77
N TYR A 27 2.37 -9.19 4.65
CA TYR A 27 2.72 -7.86 4.17
C TYR A 27 1.94 -7.46 2.92
N VAL A 28 1.57 -8.42 2.07
CA VAL A 28 1.07 -8.11 0.72
C VAL A 28 -0.41 -8.42 0.55
N TYR A 29 -1.16 -7.50 -0.07
CA TYR A 29 -2.58 -7.67 -0.34
C TYR A 29 -3.03 -6.96 -1.64
N PRO A 30 -4.00 -7.51 -2.40
CA PRO A 30 -4.49 -6.89 -3.62
C PRO A 30 -5.68 -5.96 -3.36
N VAL A 31 -5.71 -4.81 -4.04
CA VAL A 31 -6.80 -3.82 -3.96
C VAL A 31 -7.19 -3.35 -5.35
N ILE A 32 -8.50 -3.25 -5.62
CA ILE A 32 -9.00 -2.58 -6.81
C ILE A 32 -9.17 -1.09 -6.49
N SER A 33 -8.13 -0.33 -6.80
CA SER A 33 -8.01 1.09 -6.45
C SER A 33 -8.68 1.97 -7.50
N ARG A 34 -9.64 2.78 -7.06
CA ARG A 34 -10.23 3.85 -7.87
C ARG A 34 -9.23 4.96 -8.18
N ARG A 35 -8.36 5.29 -7.21
CA ARG A 35 -7.36 6.36 -7.35
C ARG A 35 -6.29 5.97 -8.36
N SER A 36 -5.85 4.72 -8.33
CA SER A 36 -4.87 4.16 -9.25
C SER A 36 -5.46 3.74 -10.61
N GLY A 37 -6.79 3.61 -10.68
CA GLY A 37 -7.48 3.15 -11.89
C GLY A 37 -7.29 1.66 -12.21
N GLY A 38 -7.12 0.80 -11.20
CA GLY A 38 -6.99 -0.65 -11.40
C GLY A 38 -6.41 -1.39 -10.19
N LEU A 39 -5.79 -2.54 -10.44
CA LEU A 39 -5.13 -3.33 -9.40
C LEU A 39 -3.94 -2.57 -8.83
N SER A 40 -4.02 -2.24 -7.55
CA SER A 40 -2.92 -1.79 -6.70
C SER A 40 -2.54 -2.95 -5.78
N ILE A 41 -1.24 -3.24 -5.66
CA ILE A 41 -0.75 -4.22 -4.69
C ILE A 41 -0.27 -3.44 -3.46
N GLY A 42 -0.98 -3.59 -2.34
CA GLY A 42 -0.61 -2.99 -1.08
C GLY A 42 0.52 -3.76 -0.38
N VAL A 43 1.42 -3.00 0.24
CA VAL A 43 2.54 -3.46 1.09
C VAL A 43 2.36 -2.83 2.48
N ASN A 44 1.92 -3.64 3.44
CA ASN A 44 1.75 -3.27 4.84
C ASN A 44 3.07 -3.47 5.60
N LEU A 45 3.81 -2.40 5.83
CA LEU A 45 5.06 -2.41 6.62
C LEU A 45 4.84 -2.29 8.13
N ASN A 46 3.58 -2.25 8.57
CA ASN A 46 3.21 -2.06 9.97
C ASN A 46 2.33 -3.22 10.47
N PRO A 47 2.78 -4.48 10.43
CA PRO A 47 2.03 -5.59 11.04
C PRO A 47 1.90 -5.44 12.56
N ASP A 48 2.74 -4.62 13.19
CA ASP A 48 2.61 -4.15 14.59
C ASP A 48 1.50 -3.12 14.79
N LYS A 49 0.99 -2.55 13.70
CA LYS A 49 0.04 -1.44 13.67
C LYS A 49 0.62 -0.16 14.29
N ALA A 50 1.92 0.06 14.20
CA ALA A 50 2.54 1.29 14.70
C ALA A 50 2.16 2.50 13.83
N CYS A 51 1.68 3.57 14.47
CA CYS A 51 1.40 4.85 13.85
C CYS A 51 1.61 5.96 14.89
N ASN A 52 2.23 7.04 14.45
CA ASN A 52 2.42 8.29 15.17
C ASN A 52 1.12 9.12 15.26
N PHE A 53 0.08 8.77 14.52
CA PHE A 53 -1.25 9.43 14.55
C PHE A 53 -2.33 8.47 15.08
N ASP A 54 -3.37 9.04 15.72
CA ASP A 54 -4.58 8.34 16.18
C ASP A 54 -5.84 9.02 15.61
N CYS A 55 -5.88 9.16 14.28
CA CYS A 55 -6.93 9.92 13.62
C CYS A 55 -8.34 9.43 14.02
N VAL A 56 -9.27 10.36 14.24
CA VAL A 56 -10.65 10.06 14.69
C VAL A 56 -11.44 9.14 13.77
N TYR A 57 -11.02 9.08 12.51
CA TYR A 57 -11.63 8.28 11.45
C TYR A 57 -10.85 7.00 11.15
N CYS A 58 -9.81 6.67 11.93
CA CYS A 58 -8.97 5.51 11.69
C CYS A 58 -9.76 4.21 11.92
N GLU A 59 -9.82 3.36 10.89
CA GLU A 59 -10.51 2.06 10.94
C GLU A 59 -9.57 0.91 11.34
N VAL A 60 -8.30 1.19 11.66
CA VAL A 60 -7.37 0.17 12.14
C VAL A 60 -7.76 -0.24 13.55
N ASP A 61 -7.99 -1.53 13.77
CA ASP A 61 -8.21 -2.05 15.11
C ASP A 61 -6.93 -1.98 15.95
N ARG A 62 -6.85 -0.96 16.82
CA ARG A 62 -5.77 -0.76 17.79
C ARG A 62 -5.92 -1.61 19.06
N LYS A 63 -7.03 -2.33 19.26
CA LYS A 63 -7.26 -3.14 20.47
C LYS A 63 -6.56 -4.49 20.40
N THR A 64 -6.50 -5.09 19.22
CA THR A 64 -5.79 -6.35 19.00
C THR A 64 -4.31 -6.07 18.78
N PRO A 65 -3.39 -6.70 19.54
CA PRO A 65 -1.95 -6.55 19.32
C PRO A 65 -1.55 -6.86 17.87
N GLY A 66 -0.58 -6.13 17.36
CA GLY A 66 0.03 -6.43 16.07
C GLY A 66 0.86 -7.71 16.12
N LYS A 67 1.16 -8.27 14.94
CA LYS A 67 1.79 -9.58 14.80
C LYS A 67 3.30 -9.57 15.10
N THR A 68 4.01 -8.55 14.59
CA THR A 68 5.47 -8.38 14.72
C THR A 68 5.83 -6.92 14.49
N SER A 69 6.85 -6.41 15.17
CA SER A 69 7.42 -5.08 14.95
C SER A 69 8.61 -5.09 13.98
N VAL A 70 9.11 -6.26 13.63
CA VAL A 70 10.21 -6.42 12.67
C VAL A 70 9.64 -6.91 11.36
N VAL A 71 9.95 -6.19 10.29
CA VAL A 71 9.61 -6.58 8.91
C VAL A 71 10.65 -7.58 8.42
N ASP A 72 10.19 -8.78 8.10
CA ASP A 72 10.99 -9.79 7.40
C ASP A 72 11.01 -9.47 5.90
N LEU A 73 12.15 -8.93 5.43
CA LEU A 73 12.33 -8.55 4.03
C LEU A 73 12.35 -9.75 3.07
N ALA A 74 12.77 -10.93 3.53
CA ALA A 74 12.75 -12.13 2.70
C ALA A 74 11.30 -12.58 2.46
N GLN A 75 10.49 -12.62 3.52
CA GLN A 75 9.06 -12.93 3.39
C GLN A 75 8.32 -11.87 2.56
N LEU A 76 8.60 -10.57 2.76
CA LEU A 76 8.04 -9.50 1.93
C LEU A 76 8.32 -9.72 0.44
N ARG A 77 9.58 -10.04 0.09
CA ARG A 77 9.98 -10.33 -1.29
C ARG A 77 9.19 -11.50 -1.86
N ASP A 78 9.10 -12.60 -1.12
CA ASP A 78 8.48 -13.83 -1.58
C ASP A 78 6.95 -13.66 -1.73
N GLU A 79 6.28 -13.00 -0.79
CA GLU A 79 4.86 -12.66 -0.87
C GLU A 79 4.55 -11.71 -2.04
N LEU A 80 5.37 -10.68 -2.24
CA LEU A 80 5.15 -9.72 -3.33
C LEU A 80 5.31 -10.39 -4.69
N THR A 81 6.35 -11.21 -4.85
CA THR A 81 6.59 -12.01 -6.06
C THR A 81 5.40 -12.92 -6.33
N ALA A 82 4.96 -13.67 -5.32
CA ALA A 82 3.82 -14.57 -5.44
C ALA A 82 2.52 -13.83 -5.81
N MET A 83 2.25 -12.67 -5.21
CA MET A 83 1.07 -11.86 -5.53
C MET A 83 1.08 -11.38 -6.97
N ILE A 84 2.21 -10.84 -7.45
CA ILE A 84 2.35 -10.34 -8.82
C ILE A 84 2.11 -11.47 -9.82
N GLN A 85 2.74 -12.63 -9.62
CA GLN A 85 2.58 -13.79 -10.50
C GLN A 85 1.16 -14.36 -10.45
N PHE A 86 0.54 -14.40 -9.26
CA PHE A 86 -0.85 -14.83 -9.08
C PHE A 86 -1.83 -13.90 -9.80
N ALA A 87 -1.64 -12.58 -9.71
CA ALA A 87 -2.46 -11.61 -10.44
C ALA A 87 -2.30 -11.78 -11.96
N ARG A 88 -1.06 -11.83 -12.45
CA ARG A 88 -0.74 -11.94 -13.89
C ARG A 88 -1.24 -13.24 -14.53
N SER A 89 -1.28 -14.33 -13.78
CA SER A 89 -1.85 -15.61 -14.23
C SER A 89 -3.38 -15.66 -14.23
N GLY A 90 -4.05 -14.57 -13.82
CA GLY A 90 -5.50 -14.49 -13.70
C GLY A 90 -6.06 -15.14 -12.43
N GLY A 91 -5.21 -15.45 -11.45
CA GLY A 91 -5.60 -16.06 -10.19
C GLY A 91 -6.63 -15.23 -9.42
N LEU A 92 -6.45 -13.91 -9.37
CA LEU A 92 -7.40 -13.01 -8.70
C LEU A 92 -8.81 -13.12 -9.29
N ALA A 93 -8.95 -13.20 -10.62
CA ALA A 93 -10.25 -13.33 -11.29
C ALA A 93 -10.99 -14.65 -10.99
N ARG A 94 -10.36 -15.60 -10.31
CA ARG A 94 -11.00 -16.84 -9.83
C ARG A 94 -11.54 -16.72 -8.41
N GLU A 95 -11.13 -15.69 -7.68
CA GLU A 95 -11.60 -15.44 -6.32
C GLU A 95 -12.99 -14.80 -6.35
N PRO A 96 -13.92 -15.20 -5.46
CA PRO A 96 -15.26 -14.60 -5.41
C PRO A 96 -15.27 -13.08 -5.27
N LYS A 97 -14.24 -12.49 -4.64
CA LYS A 97 -14.10 -11.03 -4.48
C LYS A 97 -13.88 -10.30 -5.80
N PHE A 98 -13.25 -10.93 -6.79
CA PHE A 98 -12.80 -10.29 -8.03
C PHE A 98 -13.30 -10.93 -9.32
N ASN A 99 -14.07 -12.03 -9.24
CA ASN A 99 -14.48 -12.82 -10.41
C ASN A 99 -15.41 -12.11 -11.40
N GLU A 100 -16.10 -11.05 -10.98
CA GLU A 100 -16.93 -10.21 -11.86
C GLU A 100 -16.13 -9.12 -12.58
N LEU A 101 -14.83 -8.98 -12.30
CA LEU A 101 -14.00 -7.90 -12.83
C LEU A 101 -13.30 -8.31 -14.13
N PRO A 102 -13.17 -7.39 -15.11
CA PRO A 102 -12.43 -7.66 -16.33
C PRO A 102 -10.94 -7.90 -16.05
N PRO A 103 -10.24 -8.68 -16.89
CA PRO A 103 -8.80 -8.95 -16.77
C PRO A 103 -7.93 -7.69 -16.61
N ALA A 104 -8.28 -6.60 -17.29
CA ALA A 104 -7.56 -5.33 -17.19
C ALA A 104 -7.51 -4.76 -15.77
N LEU A 105 -8.48 -5.10 -14.91
CA LEU A 105 -8.52 -4.66 -13.51
C LEU A 105 -7.94 -5.67 -12.53
N THR A 106 -7.68 -6.92 -12.94
CA THR A 106 -7.24 -8.00 -12.04
C THR A 106 -5.88 -8.60 -12.40
N GLN A 107 -5.38 -8.35 -13.60
CA GLN A 107 -4.11 -8.93 -14.09
C GLN A 107 -3.04 -7.87 -14.38
N THR A 108 -3.43 -6.60 -14.51
CA THR A 108 -2.51 -5.48 -14.78
C THR A 108 -2.26 -4.69 -13.51
N VAL A 109 -1.05 -4.84 -12.94
CA VAL A 109 -0.62 -4.10 -11.74
C VAL A 109 -0.35 -2.63 -12.10
N LYS A 110 -1.18 -1.72 -11.59
CA LYS A 110 -1.06 -0.27 -11.79
C LYS A 110 0.03 0.34 -10.91
N ASP A 111 0.08 -0.09 -9.66
CA ASP A 111 1.07 0.37 -8.68
C ASP A 111 1.31 -0.70 -7.61
N ILE A 112 2.43 -0.53 -6.92
CA ILE A 112 2.72 -1.18 -5.65
C ILE A 112 2.75 -0.08 -4.59
N ALA A 113 1.84 -0.14 -3.63
CA ALA A 113 1.62 0.93 -2.66
C ALA A 113 2.09 0.53 -1.26
N PHE A 114 3.05 1.26 -0.69
CA PHE A 114 3.35 1.25 0.74
C PHE A 114 2.16 1.87 1.49
N SER A 115 1.35 1.00 2.06
CA SER A 115 0.08 1.31 2.70
C SER A 115 -0.28 0.15 3.61
N GLY A 116 -0.70 0.44 4.83
CA GLY A 116 -0.87 -0.60 5.84
C GLY A 116 -1.74 -0.19 7.01
N ASP A 117 -1.59 -0.94 8.10
CA ASP A 117 -2.30 -0.72 9.36
C ASP A 117 -1.55 0.26 10.27
N GLY A 118 -0.70 1.11 9.70
CA GLY A 118 0.14 2.06 10.42
C GLY A 118 0.67 3.15 9.51
N GLU A 119 1.70 3.85 9.97
CA GLU A 119 2.43 4.83 9.16
C GLU A 119 3.71 4.18 8.60
N PRO A 120 3.84 4.01 7.27
CA PRO A 120 5.01 3.35 6.67
C PRO A 120 6.33 4.03 7.03
N THR A 121 6.34 5.37 7.16
CA THR A 121 7.55 6.14 7.49
C THR A 121 8.03 5.97 8.94
N MET A 122 7.30 5.23 9.78
CA MET A 122 7.74 4.84 11.13
C MET A 122 8.65 3.61 11.14
N LEU A 123 8.79 2.90 10.01
CA LEU A 123 9.71 1.77 9.90
C LEU A 123 11.16 2.27 9.89
N HIS A 124 11.98 1.80 10.85
CA HIS A 124 13.36 2.24 10.99
C HIS A 124 14.22 1.98 9.75
N ASN A 125 14.02 0.84 9.10
CA ASN A 125 14.70 0.43 7.87
C ASN A 125 13.81 0.54 6.62
N PHE A 126 13.02 1.62 6.52
CA PHE A 126 12.13 1.87 5.39
C PHE A 126 12.82 1.80 4.02
N ASP A 127 14.05 2.28 3.90
CA ASP A 127 14.86 2.22 2.69
C ASP A 127 15.14 0.78 2.23
N GLU A 128 15.39 -0.15 3.15
CA GLU A 128 15.61 -1.56 2.82
C GLU A 128 14.32 -2.22 2.30
N ALA A 129 13.17 -1.87 2.88
CA ALA A 129 11.86 -2.32 2.40
C ALA A 129 11.58 -1.78 0.99
N VAL A 130 11.87 -0.49 0.73
CA VAL A 130 11.74 0.10 -0.61
C VAL A 130 12.65 -0.60 -1.60
N GLN A 131 13.92 -0.82 -1.25
CA GLN A 131 14.88 -1.52 -2.12
C GLN A 131 14.37 -2.92 -2.48
N THR A 132 13.86 -3.66 -1.48
CA THR A 132 13.30 -5.01 -1.68
C THR A 132 12.14 -4.99 -2.69
N VAL A 133 11.20 -4.05 -2.53
CA VAL A 133 10.07 -3.90 -3.45
C VAL A 133 10.51 -3.48 -4.85
N ALA A 134 11.48 -2.56 -4.96
CA ALA A 134 12.04 -2.12 -6.23
C ALA A 134 12.75 -3.26 -6.97
N ASP A 135 13.46 -4.12 -6.25
CA ASP A 135 14.12 -5.30 -6.81
C ASP A 135 13.12 -6.31 -7.36
N VAL A 136 12.03 -6.59 -6.63
CA VAL A 136 10.93 -7.44 -7.13
C VAL A 136 10.25 -6.82 -8.34
N LYS A 137 9.92 -5.52 -8.29
CA LYS A 137 9.35 -4.77 -9.43
C LYS A 137 10.20 -4.95 -10.69
N ARG A 138 11.52 -4.84 -10.56
CA ARG A 138 12.46 -5.00 -11.67
C ARG A 138 12.53 -6.46 -12.15
N ALA A 139 12.63 -7.42 -11.24
CA ALA A 139 12.69 -8.85 -11.56
C ALA A 139 11.42 -9.34 -12.29
N GLU A 140 10.25 -8.82 -11.91
CA GLU A 140 8.96 -9.18 -12.51
C GLU A 140 8.66 -8.41 -13.82
N GLY A 141 9.56 -7.52 -14.25
CA GLY A 141 9.41 -6.76 -15.50
C GLY A 141 8.35 -5.66 -15.44
N LEU A 142 8.04 -5.15 -14.24
CA LEU A 142 7.03 -4.11 -14.01
C LEU A 142 7.60 -2.69 -14.20
N ALA A 143 8.31 -2.47 -15.31
CA ALA A 143 9.04 -1.24 -15.57
C ALA A 143 8.15 0.01 -15.71
N ALA A 144 6.84 -0.11 -15.90
CA ALA A 144 5.90 1.02 -15.99
C ALA A 144 5.01 1.17 -14.74
N THR A 145 5.05 0.20 -13.81
CA THR A 145 4.27 0.22 -12.57
C THR A 145 4.87 1.25 -11.61
N LYS A 146 4.03 2.03 -10.92
CA LYS A 146 4.51 3.04 -9.97
C LYS A 146 4.78 2.41 -8.59
N LEU A 147 5.71 2.99 -7.85
CA LEU A 147 5.79 2.79 -6.40
C LEU A 147 5.05 3.95 -5.73
N VAL A 148 4.05 3.67 -4.89
CA VAL A 148 3.25 4.71 -4.23
C VAL A 148 3.49 4.65 -2.73
N LEU A 149 3.77 5.79 -2.09
CA LEU A 149 3.82 5.91 -0.64
C LEU A 149 2.57 6.66 -0.18
N ILE A 150 1.72 6.01 0.60
CA ILE A 150 0.59 6.66 1.27
C ILE A 150 1.01 6.95 2.71
N THR A 151 1.07 8.23 3.08
CA THR A 151 1.69 8.66 4.33
C THR A 151 0.95 9.85 4.95
N ASP A 152 1.03 9.97 6.28
CA ASP A 152 0.68 11.19 7.02
C ASP A 152 1.71 12.34 6.87
N ALA A 153 2.80 12.08 6.16
CA ALA A 153 3.91 12.98 5.84
C ALA A 153 4.83 13.39 7.01
N ALA A 154 4.52 12.99 8.24
CA ALA A 154 5.28 13.42 9.42
C ALA A 154 6.68 12.79 9.52
N GLY A 155 6.91 11.62 8.92
CA GLY A 155 8.22 10.94 8.93
C GLY A 155 9.09 11.18 7.69
N LEU A 156 8.68 12.05 6.75
CA LEU A 156 9.38 12.24 5.47
C LEU A 156 10.78 12.83 5.61
N ASP A 157 11.10 13.48 6.73
CA ASP A 157 12.39 14.10 6.98
C ASP A 157 13.42 13.16 7.62
N THR A 158 12.99 11.98 8.06
CA THR A 158 13.86 10.98 8.70
C THR A 158 14.87 10.39 7.72
N ALA A 159 16.03 9.97 8.23
CA ALA A 159 17.17 9.60 7.40
C ALA A 159 16.91 8.36 6.51
N SER A 160 16.30 7.30 7.05
CA SER A 160 15.94 6.11 6.27
C SER A 160 14.85 6.40 5.26
N VAL A 161 13.84 7.20 5.63
CA VAL A 161 12.77 7.58 4.71
C VAL A 161 13.29 8.41 3.55
N LYS A 162 14.16 9.40 3.78
CA LYS A 162 14.82 10.16 2.70
C LYS A 162 15.56 9.27 1.70
N ARG A 163 16.29 8.26 2.18
CA ARG A 163 16.96 7.28 1.30
C ARG A 163 15.94 6.44 0.54
N GLY A 164 14.88 5.99 1.21
CA GLY A 164 13.77 5.28 0.57
C GLY A 164 13.08 6.12 -0.51
N LEU A 165 12.83 7.40 -0.27
CA LEU A 165 12.23 8.31 -1.26
C LEU A 165 13.11 8.49 -2.50
N ALA A 166 14.44 8.58 -2.33
CA ALA A 166 15.37 8.62 -3.46
C ALA A 166 15.32 7.32 -4.29
N LEU A 167 15.20 6.16 -3.63
CA LEU A 167 15.00 4.88 -4.31
C LEU A 167 13.65 4.83 -5.03
N MET A 168 12.58 5.36 -4.41
CA MET A 168 11.26 5.44 -5.03
C MET A 168 11.29 6.33 -6.28
N ASP A 169 11.88 7.52 -6.21
CA ASP A 169 12.00 8.46 -7.34
C ASP A 169 12.70 7.79 -8.54
N ALA A 170 13.81 7.10 -8.30
CA ALA A 170 14.52 6.30 -9.31
C ALA A 170 13.68 5.13 -9.89
N ASN A 171 12.55 4.80 -9.27
CA ASN A 171 11.63 3.72 -9.64
C ASN A 171 10.21 4.21 -9.96
N GLN A 172 10.05 5.46 -10.40
CA GLN A 172 8.77 6.11 -10.75
C GLN A 172 7.82 6.20 -9.55
N GLY A 173 8.39 6.69 -8.46
CA GLY A 173 7.73 6.89 -7.18
C GLY A 173 6.71 8.02 -7.21
N GLU A 174 5.63 7.85 -6.46
CA GLU A 174 4.72 8.91 -6.08
C GLU A 174 4.50 8.92 -4.57
N VAL A 175 4.32 10.11 -4.00
CA VAL A 175 3.94 10.27 -2.59
C VAL A 175 2.53 10.84 -2.54
N TRP A 176 1.63 10.11 -1.89
CA TRP A 176 0.27 10.54 -1.60
C TRP A 176 0.18 10.92 -0.12
N ALA A 177 0.56 12.16 0.16
CA ALA A 177 0.51 12.75 1.49
C ALA A 177 -0.93 13.14 1.88
N LYS A 178 -1.31 12.86 3.13
CA LYS A 178 -2.60 13.28 3.69
C LYS A 178 -2.49 14.70 4.24
N LEU A 179 -3.52 15.51 3.98
CA LEU A 179 -3.71 16.83 4.58
C LEU A 179 -5.11 16.90 5.16
N ASP A 180 -5.23 16.72 6.47
CA ASP A 180 -6.51 16.62 7.16
C ASP A 180 -6.98 17.94 7.79
N ALA A 181 -6.05 18.83 8.10
CA ALA A 181 -6.32 20.08 8.82
C ALA A 181 -5.49 21.24 8.28
N GLY A 182 -6.09 22.44 8.28
CA GLY A 182 -5.42 23.69 7.90
C GLY A 182 -5.00 24.57 9.10
N THR A 183 -5.30 24.14 10.33
CA THR A 183 -4.93 24.84 11.57
C THR A 183 -4.45 23.83 12.62
N GLU A 184 -3.58 24.28 13.52
CA GLU A 184 -3.03 23.46 14.61
C GLU A 184 -4.13 22.88 15.52
N SER A 185 -5.11 23.71 15.88
CA SER A 185 -6.21 23.28 16.75
C SER A 185 -7.04 22.17 16.12
N TYR A 186 -7.29 22.24 14.81
CA TYR A 186 -8.04 21.21 14.10
C TYR A 186 -7.19 19.96 13.85
N TYR A 187 -5.89 20.13 13.57
CA TYR A 187 -4.93 19.03 13.46
C TYR A 187 -4.93 18.15 14.72
N HIS A 188 -4.81 18.74 15.91
CA HIS A 188 -4.88 17.96 17.16
C HIS A 188 -6.26 17.33 17.40
N THR A 189 -7.34 17.97 16.94
CA THR A 189 -8.70 17.43 17.08
C THR A 189 -8.91 16.19 16.20
N VAL A 190 -8.45 16.24 14.95
CA VAL A 190 -8.71 15.20 13.94
C VAL A 190 -7.65 14.09 13.99
N ASN A 191 -6.37 14.44 14.09
CA ASN A 191 -5.26 13.49 13.94
C ASN A 191 -4.79 12.92 15.29
N ARG A 192 -5.17 13.55 16.41
CA ARG A 192 -4.88 13.14 17.80
C ARG A 192 -3.44 12.64 17.99
N THR A 193 -2.50 13.46 17.58
CA THR A 193 -1.08 13.12 17.56
C THR A 193 -0.26 14.01 18.48
N SER A 194 0.89 13.51 18.91
CA SER A 194 1.92 14.23 19.66
C SER A 194 3.03 14.80 18.77
N VAL A 195 3.00 14.51 17.46
CA VAL A 195 3.90 15.11 16.47
C VAL A 195 3.62 16.62 16.39
N ARG A 196 4.69 17.42 16.24
CA ARG A 196 4.67 18.88 16.22
C ARG A 196 5.22 19.42 14.91
#